data_AF-A0A651E6V4-F1
#
_entry.id   AF-A0A651E6V4-F1
#
_cell.length_a   1.000
_cell.length_b   1.000
_cell.length_c   1.000
_cell.angle_alpha   90.00
_cell.angle_beta   90.00
_cell.angle_gamma   90.00
#
_symmetry.space_group_name_H-M   'P 1'
#
loop_
_entity.id
_entity.type
_entity.pdbx_description
1 polymer ?
#
loop_
_entity_poly.entity_id
_entity_poly.type
_entity_poly.pdbx_seq_one_letter_code
_entity_poly.pdbx_strand_id
1 'polypeptide(L)'
;MLRGFTYDGRRALRVEALDAPDTSDRILALGAPAVGDAELPLDLADDFVGPSARAWNSFVQEHGGLPDIVTVEGAGAFRVKHSGRTSGDQHQSGEQPVAAERGSTMHGRIAVVTGGAQGFGLALAEELAGGGATVALVDLNLDGAEASAADLNARFGEGSAVACAANVADDDSVAAMTDKLAARFGGFDLFISNAGVLRAGSVLSLSVKDFSLVTDVNYSAFFVCTKHASSVMRLQDAGYRARVAAAAAAGDAKHTASLPAHYTTDILQINSKSGLKGSNKNGAYAGSKFGGIGLVQSFALELVEYGIKVNAICPGNFFDGPLWSDPDRGLFVQYLNAGKVPGAQSIDDVKRHYEKQVPLGRGCTGADVARAVYYVVDQVYETGQAIPVTGGQEMLR
;
A
#
# COMPACT_ATOMS: atom_id res chain seq x y z
N MET A 1 -11.46 -2.77 13.43
CA MET A 1 -10.26 -3.30 12.74
C MET A 1 -9.49 -4.22 13.65
N LEU A 2 -9.50 -5.51 13.32
CA LEU A 2 -8.98 -6.57 14.19
C LEU A 2 -7.46 -6.54 14.31
N ARG A 3 -6.78 -5.98 13.31
CA ARG A 3 -5.33 -5.99 13.24
C ARG A 3 -4.64 -5.13 14.30
N GLY A 4 -5.24 -4.00 14.65
CA GLY A 4 -4.80 -3.18 15.78
C GLY A 4 -4.77 -3.97 17.09
N PHE A 5 -5.70 -4.92 17.28
CA PHE A 5 -5.75 -5.75 18.49
C PHE A 5 -4.75 -6.92 18.49
N THR A 6 -4.04 -7.19 17.39
CA THR A 6 -3.17 -8.36 17.26
C THR A 6 -1.72 -8.07 16.91
N TYR A 7 -1.32 -6.80 16.74
CA TYR A 7 0.04 -6.49 16.33
C TYR A 7 1.07 -6.85 17.40
N ASP A 8 1.79 -7.93 17.15
CA ASP A 8 3.02 -8.34 17.82
C ASP A 8 4.25 -8.13 16.92
N GLY A 9 4.07 -7.44 15.79
CA GLY A 9 5.10 -7.22 14.77
C GLY A 9 5.36 -8.41 13.84
N ARG A 10 4.54 -9.48 13.86
CA ARG A 10 4.87 -10.72 13.13
C ARG A 10 3.78 -11.32 12.26
N ARG A 11 2.50 -10.96 12.41
CA ARG A 11 1.39 -11.70 11.76
C ARG A 11 0.31 -10.78 11.19
N ALA A 12 0.03 -10.86 9.88
CA ALA A 12 -1.21 -10.30 9.34
C ALA A 12 -2.40 -11.22 9.65
N LEU A 13 -3.58 -10.60 9.62
CA LEU A 13 -4.86 -11.28 9.72
C LEU A 13 -5.56 -11.22 8.37
N ARG A 14 -6.22 -12.32 8.00
CA ARG A 14 -7.28 -12.34 7.01
C ARG A 14 -8.60 -12.44 7.75
N VAL A 15 -9.55 -11.61 7.34
CA VAL A 15 -10.87 -11.49 7.93
C VAL A 15 -11.89 -11.85 6.86
N GLU A 16 -12.60 -12.94 7.07
CA GLU A 16 -13.59 -13.44 6.11
C GLU A 16 -14.97 -13.27 6.73
N ALA A 17 -15.81 -12.42 6.14
CA ALA A 17 -17.21 -12.31 6.54
C ALA A 17 -17.90 -13.68 6.37
N LEU A 18 -18.74 -14.04 7.34
CA LEU A 18 -19.47 -15.29 7.34
C LEU A 18 -20.95 -15.03 7.05
N ASP A 19 -21.47 -15.67 6.01
CA ASP A 19 -22.89 -15.57 5.61
C ASP A 19 -23.81 -16.42 6.49
N ALA A 20 -23.27 -17.38 7.25
CA ALA A 20 -24.02 -18.30 8.09
C ALA A 20 -23.30 -18.57 9.43
N PRO A 21 -24.03 -18.92 10.50
CA PRO A 21 -23.43 -19.29 11.78
C PRO A 21 -22.54 -20.53 11.60
N ASP A 22 -21.28 -20.38 11.99
CA ASP A 22 -20.28 -21.45 12.01
C ASP A 22 -20.10 -21.94 13.46
N THR A 23 -19.86 -23.24 13.62
CA THR A 23 -19.65 -23.84 14.94
C THR A 23 -18.16 -23.75 15.29
N SER A 24 -17.82 -22.85 16.21
CA SER A 24 -16.49 -22.76 16.81
C SER A 24 -16.62 -22.65 18.32
N ASP A 25 -15.70 -23.29 19.05
CA ASP A 25 -15.57 -23.16 20.50
C ASP A 25 -14.79 -21.91 20.91
N ARG A 26 -14.37 -21.07 19.95
CA ARG A 26 -13.51 -19.89 20.14
C ARG A 26 -14.11 -18.63 19.53
N ILE A 27 -15.34 -18.30 19.90
CA ILE A 27 -16.07 -17.12 19.43
C ILE A 27 -15.88 -15.95 20.39
N LEU A 28 -15.44 -14.79 19.88
CA LEU A 28 -15.39 -13.53 20.62
C LEU A 28 -16.54 -12.61 20.16
N ALA A 29 -17.41 -12.22 21.09
CA ALA A 29 -18.46 -11.24 20.85
C ALA A 29 -18.02 -9.83 21.24
N LEU A 30 -18.17 -8.87 20.32
CA LEU A 30 -17.92 -7.45 20.51
C LEU A 30 -19.24 -6.67 20.34
N GLY A 31 -19.45 -5.65 21.18
CA GLY A 31 -20.61 -4.76 21.05
C GLY A 31 -20.57 -3.90 19.79
N ALA A 32 -21.64 -3.17 19.50
CA ALA A 32 -21.69 -2.23 18.40
C ALA A 32 -21.00 -0.90 18.76
N PRO A 33 -20.37 -0.20 17.80
CA PRO A 33 -19.92 1.17 18.04
C PRO A 33 -21.15 2.08 18.16
N ALA A 34 -21.19 2.91 19.20
CA ALA A 34 -22.22 3.94 19.34
C ALA A 34 -21.90 5.10 18.39
N VAL A 35 -22.23 4.96 17.10
CA VAL A 35 -22.01 6.03 16.11
C VAL A 35 -23.35 6.41 15.50
N GLY A 36 -23.81 7.63 15.75
CA GLY A 36 -24.84 8.25 14.93
C GLY A 36 -24.25 8.66 13.57
N ASP A 37 -25.10 8.90 12.57
CA ASP A 37 -24.79 9.07 11.13
C ASP A 37 -23.81 10.22 10.72
N ALA A 38 -23.01 10.79 11.62
CA ALA A 38 -22.03 11.83 11.32
C ALA A 38 -20.61 11.24 11.22
N GLU A 39 -19.77 11.86 10.36
CA GLU A 39 -18.34 11.55 10.16
C GLU A 39 -17.68 11.07 11.47
N LEU A 40 -17.08 9.87 11.43
CA LEU A 40 -16.45 9.18 12.56
C LEU A 40 -15.72 10.18 13.49
N PRO A 41 -16.31 10.57 14.63
CA PRO A 41 -15.67 11.54 15.51
C PRO A 41 -14.33 10.99 16.01
N LEU A 42 -13.38 11.90 16.23
CA LEU A 42 -12.01 11.60 16.68
C LEU A 42 -11.96 10.72 17.96
N ASP A 43 -13.04 10.67 18.74
CA ASP A 43 -13.14 10.01 20.05
C ASP A 43 -13.62 8.53 20.01
N LEU A 44 -13.93 7.98 18.84
CA LEU A 44 -14.33 6.55 18.73
C LEU A 44 -13.21 5.57 19.15
N ALA A 45 -11.97 6.04 19.19
CA ALA A 45 -10.82 5.30 19.68
C ALA A 45 -10.95 4.93 21.18
N ASP A 46 -11.53 5.79 22.01
CA ASP A 46 -11.61 5.52 23.44
C ASP A 46 -12.93 4.83 23.80
N ASP A 47 -14.05 5.26 23.20
CA ASP A 47 -15.38 4.75 23.51
C ASP A 47 -15.65 3.34 22.99
N PHE A 48 -15.16 2.99 21.80
CA PHE A 48 -15.45 1.70 21.17
C PHE A 48 -14.24 0.75 21.14
N VAL A 49 -13.08 1.29 20.79
CA VAL A 49 -11.87 0.47 20.58
C VAL A 49 -11.26 0.02 21.91
N GLY A 50 -11.34 0.84 22.96
CA GLY A 50 -10.95 0.49 24.34
C GLY A 50 -11.64 -0.76 24.90
N PRO A 51 -12.99 -0.81 24.95
CA PRO A 51 -13.73 -2.00 25.37
C PRO A 51 -13.40 -3.25 24.53
N SER A 52 -13.31 -3.11 23.21
CA SER A 52 -12.99 -4.20 22.29
C SER A 52 -11.59 -4.79 22.56
N ALA A 53 -10.60 -3.92 22.83
CA ALA A 53 -9.25 -4.35 23.19
C ALA A 53 -9.21 -5.14 24.50
N ARG A 54 -9.99 -4.73 25.52
CA ARG A 54 -10.09 -5.47 26.79
C ARG A 54 -10.71 -6.84 26.58
N ALA A 55 -11.83 -6.93 25.84
CA ALA A 55 -12.48 -8.19 25.51
C ALA A 55 -11.53 -9.14 24.76
N TRP A 56 -10.79 -8.63 23.78
CA TRP A 56 -9.79 -9.39 23.03
C TRP A 56 -8.68 -9.94 23.94
N ASN A 57 -8.13 -9.11 24.83
CA ASN A 57 -7.06 -9.54 25.74
C ASN A 57 -7.55 -10.58 26.74
N SER A 58 -8.73 -10.40 27.34
CA SER A 58 -9.35 -11.39 28.23
C SER A 58 -9.54 -12.72 27.51
N PHE A 59 -10.04 -12.68 26.27
CA PHE A 59 -10.21 -13.88 25.45
C PHE A 59 -8.89 -14.63 25.25
N VAL A 60 -7.82 -13.93 24.84
CA VAL A 60 -6.51 -14.54 24.61
C VAL A 60 -5.91 -15.11 25.90
N GLN A 61 -6.08 -14.43 27.03
CA GLN A 61 -5.62 -14.92 28.33
C GLN A 61 -6.36 -16.18 28.77
N GLU A 62 -7.68 -16.23 28.56
CA GLU A 62 -8.52 -17.38 28.93
C GLU A 62 -8.30 -18.58 28.01
N HIS A 63 -8.16 -18.34 26.70
CA HIS A 63 -8.16 -19.39 25.68
C HIS A 63 -6.77 -19.71 25.10
N GLY A 64 -5.71 -19.04 25.55
CA GLY A 64 -4.33 -19.28 25.12
C GLY A 64 -4.03 -18.96 23.65
N GLY A 65 -4.86 -18.16 22.97
CA GLY A 65 -4.71 -17.84 21.55
C GLY A 65 -5.81 -16.91 21.02
N LEU A 66 -5.76 -16.57 19.73
CA LEU A 66 -6.77 -15.72 19.10
C LEU A 66 -8.14 -16.41 18.97
N PRO A 67 -9.24 -15.65 18.87
CA PRO A 67 -10.53 -16.20 18.47
C PRO A 67 -10.49 -16.69 17.02
N ASP A 68 -11.24 -17.75 16.72
CA ASP A 68 -11.43 -18.23 15.34
C ASP A 68 -12.48 -17.36 14.62
N ILE A 69 -13.46 -16.88 15.39
CA ILE A 69 -14.58 -16.08 14.91
C ILE A 69 -14.76 -14.89 15.84
N VAL A 70 -14.97 -13.72 15.25
CA VAL A 70 -15.34 -12.50 15.95
C VAL A 70 -16.72 -12.09 15.46
N THR A 71 -17.67 -11.95 16.37
CA THR A 71 -19.00 -11.40 16.06
C THR A 71 -19.08 -9.98 16.55
N VAL A 72 -19.48 -9.05 15.69
CA VAL A 72 -19.68 -7.64 16.03
C VAL A 72 -21.17 -7.35 15.89
N GLU A 73 -21.79 -6.89 16.98
CA GLU A 73 -23.20 -6.49 16.97
C GLU A 73 -23.46 -5.45 15.87
N GLY A 74 -24.48 -5.69 15.05
CA GLY A 74 -24.84 -4.84 13.90
C GLY A 74 -23.97 -5.02 12.64
N ALA A 75 -22.81 -5.66 12.72
CA ALA A 75 -21.91 -5.84 11.57
C ALA A 75 -21.72 -7.32 11.13
N GLY A 76 -22.06 -8.29 11.97
CA GLY A 76 -22.07 -9.71 11.62
C GLY A 76 -20.90 -10.51 12.18
N ALA A 77 -20.66 -11.70 11.61
CA ALA A 77 -19.64 -12.63 12.06
C ALA A 77 -18.47 -12.68 11.07
N PHE A 78 -17.25 -12.73 11.60
CA PHE A 78 -16.02 -12.68 10.82
C PHE A 78 -15.05 -13.77 11.28
N ARG A 79 -14.63 -14.63 10.35
CA ARG A 79 -13.58 -15.59 10.60
C ARG A 79 -12.23 -14.91 10.57
N VAL A 80 -11.40 -15.21 11.56
CA VAL A 80 -10.05 -14.66 11.70
C VAL A 80 -9.05 -15.77 11.37
N LYS A 81 -8.25 -15.55 10.33
CA LYS A 81 -7.16 -16.45 9.93
C LYS A 81 -5.84 -15.68 9.97
N HIS A 82 -4.75 -16.34 10.35
CA HIS A 82 -3.43 -15.76 10.13
C HIS A 82 -3.08 -15.79 8.64
N SER A 83 -2.50 -14.71 8.11
CA SER A 83 -1.88 -14.74 6.79
C SER A 83 -0.49 -15.35 6.90
N GLY A 84 -0.27 -16.48 6.26
CA GLY A 84 1.00 -17.22 6.31
C GLY A 84 0.69 -18.72 6.37
N ARG A 85 1.56 -19.53 5.74
CA ARG A 85 1.42 -21.00 5.70
C ARG A 85 1.04 -21.50 7.08
N THR A 86 -0.08 -22.22 7.18
CA THR A 86 -0.33 -23.05 8.35
C THR A 86 0.90 -23.93 8.52
N SER A 87 1.57 -23.76 9.64
CA SER A 87 2.61 -24.64 10.14
C SER A 87 2.01 -26.03 10.33
N GLY A 88 1.89 -26.78 9.24
CA GLY A 88 1.69 -28.23 9.22
C GLY A 88 3.01 -28.99 9.31
N ASP A 89 4.16 -28.33 9.19
CA ASP A 89 5.47 -28.93 9.45
C ASP A 89 5.84 -28.78 10.91
N GLN A 90 5.43 -29.77 11.71
CA GLN A 90 6.15 -30.10 12.92
C GLN A 90 7.59 -30.46 12.52
N HIS A 91 8.57 -29.65 12.90
CA HIS A 91 9.94 -30.15 13.01
C HIS A 91 10.39 -30.10 14.46
N GLN A 92 10.86 -31.27 14.87
CA GLN A 92 11.25 -31.63 16.22
C GLN A 92 12.37 -30.73 16.74
N SER A 93 12.35 -30.59 18.06
CA SER A 93 13.40 -30.04 18.90
C SER A 93 14.81 -30.48 18.50
N GLY A 94 15.71 -29.51 18.43
CA GLY A 94 17.12 -29.70 18.73
C GLY A 94 18.08 -29.46 17.56
N GLU A 95 18.48 -28.22 17.36
CA GLU A 95 19.86 -27.84 17.00
C GLU A 95 20.04 -26.31 17.09
N GLN A 96 21.24 -25.88 17.48
CA GLN A 96 21.56 -24.49 17.81
C GLN A 96 21.45 -23.52 16.63
N PRO A 97 21.24 -22.21 16.89
CA PRO A 97 20.88 -21.26 15.85
C PRO A 97 22.07 -20.95 14.94
N VAL A 98 22.01 -21.50 13.73
CA VAL A 98 22.65 -20.89 12.55
C VAL A 98 21.88 -19.59 12.27
N ALA A 99 22.61 -18.50 12.04
CA ALA A 99 22.09 -17.13 11.92
C ALA A 99 20.74 -17.08 11.17
N ALA A 100 19.70 -16.57 11.86
CA ALA A 100 18.35 -16.46 11.33
C ALA A 100 18.36 -15.79 9.95
N GLU A 101 17.87 -16.51 8.93
CA GLU A 101 17.40 -15.89 7.69
C GLU A 101 16.41 -14.79 8.08
N ARG A 102 16.79 -13.52 7.91
CA ARG A 102 15.89 -12.41 8.15
C ARG A 102 14.81 -12.49 7.07
N GLY A 103 13.60 -12.90 7.45
CA GLY A 103 12.44 -12.81 6.57
C GLY A 103 12.29 -11.41 5.99
N SER A 104 11.82 -11.32 4.74
CA SER A 104 11.51 -10.05 4.06
C SER A 104 10.67 -9.13 4.95
N THR A 105 10.92 -7.81 4.91
CA THR A 105 10.13 -6.81 5.66
C THR A 105 8.63 -6.85 5.34
N MET A 106 8.29 -7.34 4.15
CA MET A 106 6.90 -7.44 3.70
C MET A 106 6.22 -8.74 4.12
N HIS A 107 6.93 -9.66 4.76
CA HIS A 107 6.35 -10.93 5.19
C HIS A 107 5.19 -10.69 6.16
N GLY A 108 4.01 -11.23 5.84
CA GLY A 108 2.83 -11.06 6.67
C GLY A 108 2.35 -9.61 6.74
N ARG A 109 2.64 -8.78 5.72
CA ARG A 109 2.01 -7.47 5.54
C ARG A 109 0.87 -7.54 4.54
N ILE A 110 -0.07 -6.60 4.66
CA ILE A 110 -1.15 -6.38 3.71
C ILE A 110 -0.86 -5.07 2.99
N ALA A 111 -0.69 -5.13 1.67
CA ALA A 111 -0.40 -3.98 0.83
C ALA A 111 -1.54 -3.73 -0.16
N VAL A 112 -1.96 -2.48 -0.31
CA VAL A 112 -2.91 -2.02 -1.31
C VAL A 112 -2.12 -1.30 -2.41
N VAL A 113 -2.30 -1.68 -3.67
CA VAL A 113 -1.59 -1.07 -4.81
C VAL A 113 -2.59 -0.61 -5.85
N THR A 114 -2.70 0.71 -6.04
CA THR A 114 -3.56 1.28 -7.09
C THR A 114 -2.89 1.29 -8.45
N GLY A 115 -3.66 1.14 -9.54
CA GLY A 115 -3.10 0.88 -10.86
C GLY A 115 -2.39 -0.48 -10.91
N GLY A 116 -2.88 -1.46 -10.14
CA GLY A 116 -2.23 -2.74 -9.94
C GLY A 116 -2.28 -3.68 -11.14
N ALA A 117 -3.11 -3.44 -12.16
CA ALA A 117 -3.28 -4.38 -13.27
C ALA A 117 -2.11 -4.37 -14.28
N GLN A 118 -1.21 -3.37 -14.24
CA GLN A 118 -0.12 -3.25 -15.21
C GLN A 118 1.03 -2.33 -14.73
N GLY A 119 2.12 -2.31 -15.52
CA GLY A 119 3.22 -1.36 -15.37
C GLY A 119 3.90 -1.44 -14.00
N PHE A 120 4.23 -0.29 -13.41
CA PHE A 120 4.85 -0.25 -12.07
C PHE A 120 3.95 -0.81 -10.97
N GLY A 121 2.62 -0.66 -11.09
CA GLY A 121 1.71 -1.18 -10.07
C GLY A 121 1.74 -2.70 -9.99
N LEU A 122 1.64 -3.37 -11.15
CA LEU A 122 1.77 -4.82 -11.22
C LEU A 122 3.17 -5.29 -10.79
N ALA A 123 4.23 -4.65 -11.31
CA ALA A 123 5.59 -5.04 -10.99
C ALA A 123 5.91 -4.88 -9.48
N LEU A 124 5.36 -3.86 -8.83
CA LEU A 124 5.42 -3.74 -7.37
C LEU A 124 4.63 -4.84 -6.68
N ALA A 125 3.41 -5.13 -7.12
CA ALA A 125 2.61 -6.20 -6.52
C ALA A 125 3.30 -7.57 -6.59
N GLU A 126 3.98 -7.87 -7.70
CA GLU A 126 4.80 -9.09 -7.85
C GLU A 126 5.93 -9.16 -6.80
N GLU A 127 6.70 -8.09 -6.65
CA GLU A 127 7.78 -8.02 -5.68
C GLU A 127 7.26 -8.08 -4.24
N LEU A 128 6.17 -7.38 -3.92
CA LEU A 128 5.55 -7.40 -2.59
C LEU A 128 5.02 -8.81 -2.23
N ALA A 129 4.32 -9.47 -3.16
CA ALA A 129 3.80 -10.82 -2.96
C ALA A 129 4.95 -11.85 -2.84
N GLY A 130 5.99 -11.74 -3.67
CA GLY A 130 7.21 -12.54 -3.55
C GLY A 130 7.95 -12.30 -2.23
N GLY A 131 7.85 -11.09 -1.68
CA GLY A 131 8.31 -10.73 -0.34
C GLY A 131 7.42 -11.25 0.81
N GLY A 132 6.35 -11.98 0.52
CA GLY A 132 5.46 -12.60 1.51
C GLY A 132 4.30 -11.70 1.98
N ALA A 133 4.02 -10.59 1.30
CA ALA A 133 2.81 -9.81 1.55
C ALA A 133 1.58 -10.46 0.92
N THR A 134 0.41 -10.15 1.48
CA THR A 134 -0.85 -10.24 0.74
C THR A 134 -1.12 -8.90 0.06
N VAL A 135 -1.40 -8.90 -1.24
CA VAL A 135 -1.52 -7.69 -2.04
C VAL A 135 -2.92 -7.52 -2.61
N ALA A 136 -3.54 -6.36 -2.36
CA ALA A 136 -4.75 -5.94 -3.06
C ALA A 136 -4.38 -5.14 -4.31
N LEU A 137 -4.62 -5.74 -5.48
CA LEU A 137 -4.48 -5.13 -6.79
C LEU A 137 -5.74 -4.29 -7.07
N VAL A 138 -5.63 -2.98 -6.88
CA VAL A 138 -6.73 -2.04 -7.11
C VAL A 138 -6.56 -1.42 -8.49
N ASP A 139 -7.56 -1.56 -9.35
CA ASP A 139 -7.51 -0.98 -10.70
C ASP A 139 -8.91 -0.62 -11.21
N LEU A 140 -8.99 0.24 -12.22
CA LEU A 140 -10.23 0.46 -12.96
C LEU A 140 -10.55 -0.75 -13.84
N ASN A 141 -9.51 -1.41 -14.37
CA ASN A 141 -9.61 -2.64 -15.13
C ASN A 141 -9.67 -3.86 -14.19
N LEU A 142 -10.86 -4.22 -13.74
CA LEU A 142 -11.06 -5.36 -12.84
C LEU A 142 -10.54 -6.66 -13.45
N ASP A 143 -10.88 -6.97 -14.70
CA ASP A 143 -10.48 -8.21 -15.37
C ASP A 143 -8.95 -8.35 -15.41
N GLY A 144 -8.23 -7.27 -15.68
CA GLY A 144 -6.76 -7.26 -15.66
C GLY A 144 -6.18 -7.46 -14.25
N ALA A 145 -6.81 -6.85 -13.24
CA ALA A 145 -6.42 -7.06 -11.85
C ALA A 145 -6.72 -8.49 -11.37
N GLU A 146 -7.83 -9.10 -11.80
CA GLU A 146 -8.20 -10.49 -11.49
C GLU A 146 -7.24 -11.48 -12.12
N ALA A 147 -6.91 -11.29 -13.41
CA ALA A 147 -5.90 -12.12 -14.08
C ALA A 147 -4.54 -12.05 -13.38
N SER A 148 -4.12 -10.84 -13.01
CA SER A 148 -2.87 -10.62 -12.27
C SER A 148 -2.91 -11.26 -10.86
N ALA A 149 -4.03 -11.12 -10.15
CA ALA A 149 -4.20 -11.74 -8.83
C ALA A 149 -4.14 -13.27 -8.91
N ALA A 150 -4.74 -13.87 -9.94
CA ALA A 150 -4.69 -15.30 -10.17
C ALA A 150 -3.26 -15.80 -10.44
N ASP A 151 -2.48 -15.08 -11.26
CA ASP A 151 -1.06 -15.40 -11.49
C ASP A 151 -0.25 -15.32 -10.19
N LEU A 152 -0.42 -14.25 -9.41
CA LEU A 152 0.27 -14.10 -8.13
C LEU A 152 -0.11 -15.21 -7.14
N ASN A 153 -1.38 -15.57 -7.05
CA ASN A 153 -1.84 -16.69 -6.20
C ASN A 153 -1.26 -18.03 -6.65
N ALA A 154 -1.13 -18.25 -7.96
CA ALA A 154 -0.50 -19.47 -8.50
C ALA A 154 1.00 -19.53 -8.15
N ARG A 155 1.71 -18.39 -8.16
CA ARG A 155 3.15 -18.29 -7.88
C ARG A 155 3.50 -18.29 -6.40
N PHE A 156 2.69 -17.62 -5.58
CA PHE A 156 3.03 -17.30 -4.18
C PHE A 156 2.04 -17.91 -3.16
N GLY A 157 1.01 -18.61 -3.62
CA GLY A 157 0.06 -19.35 -2.81
C GLY A 157 -1.29 -18.65 -2.63
N GLU A 158 -2.33 -19.44 -2.35
CA GLU A 158 -3.71 -18.96 -2.34
C GLU A 158 -3.93 -17.75 -1.41
N GLY A 159 -4.52 -16.71 -2.00
CA GLY A 159 -4.82 -15.43 -1.39
C GLY A 159 -3.61 -14.52 -1.15
N SER A 160 -2.42 -14.81 -1.67
CA SER A 160 -1.31 -13.84 -1.73
C SER A 160 -1.69 -12.57 -2.48
N ALA A 161 -2.71 -12.62 -3.34
CA ALA A 161 -3.27 -11.47 -4.03
C ALA A 161 -4.80 -11.52 -4.14
N VAL A 162 -5.40 -10.34 -4.16
CA VAL A 162 -6.83 -10.13 -4.43
C VAL A 162 -7.02 -8.95 -5.37
N ALA A 163 -8.04 -9.00 -6.23
CA ALA A 163 -8.39 -7.89 -7.10
C ALA A 163 -9.50 -7.04 -6.49
N CYS A 164 -9.48 -5.74 -6.76
CA CYS A 164 -10.56 -4.83 -6.42
C CYS A 164 -10.72 -3.74 -7.48
N ALA A 165 -11.95 -3.52 -7.94
CA ALA A 165 -12.25 -2.41 -8.83
C ALA A 165 -12.31 -1.11 -8.03
N ALA A 166 -11.67 -0.04 -8.52
CA ALA A 166 -11.90 1.32 -8.02
C ALA A 166 -11.47 2.39 -9.04
N ASN A 167 -12.23 3.48 -9.11
CA ASN A 167 -11.77 4.71 -9.73
C ASN A 167 -11.14 5.62 -8.68
N VAL A 168 -9.80 5.74 -8.70
CA VAL A 168 -9.08 6.54 -7.71
C VAL A 168 -9.35 8.04 -7.77
N ALA A 169 -9.95 8.53 -8.87
CA ALA A 169 -10.34 9.94 -9.01
C ALA A 169 -11.75 10.23 -8.45
N ASP A 170 -12.43 9.23 -7.90
CA ASP A 170 -13.79 9.32 -7.36
C ASP A 170 -13.79 9.03 -5.85
N ASP A 171 -14.27 9.98 -5.04
CA ASP A 171 -14.20 9.91 -3.57
C ASP A 171 -14.98 8.71 -3.01
N ASP A 172 -16.20 8.50 -3.49
CA ASP A 172 -17.07 7.40 -3.05
C ASP A 172 -16.52 6.04 -3.47
N SER A 173 -15.96 5.92 -4.68
CA SER A 173 -15.32 4.69 -5.14
C SER A 173 -14.11 4.33 -4.29
N VAL A 174 -13.32 5.31 -3.85
CA VAL A 174 -12.16 5.04 -2.98
C VAL A 174 -12.61 4.68 -1.57
N ALA A 175 -13.60 5.38 -1.02
CA ALA A 175 -14.20 5.06 0.28
C ALA A 175 -14.70 3.60 0.32
N ALA A 176 -15.51 3.21 -0.66
CA ALA A 176 -16.03 1.85 -0.77
C ALA A 176 -14.93 0.79 -0.94
N MET A 177 -13.87 1.11 -1.70
CA MET A 177 -12.71 0.23 -1.85
C MET A 177 -11.97 0.05 -0.53
N THR A 178 -11.68 1.13 0.21
CA THR A 178 -11.00 1.02 1.50
C THR A 178 -11.82 0.28 2.53
N ASP A 179 -13.14 0.50 2.58
CA ASP A 179 -14.04 -0.22 3.49
C ASP A 179 -14.08 -1.71 3.19
N LYS A 180 -14.20 -2.08 1.90
CA LYS A 180 -14.18 -3.47 1.45
C LYS A 180 -12.86 -4.17 1.82
N LEU A 181 -11.72 -3.51 1.61
CA LEU A 181 -10.41 -4.07 1.96
C LEU A 181 -10.19 -4.13 3.48
N ALA A 182 -10.64 -3.13 4.23
CA ALA A 182 -10.57 -3.13 5.68
C ALA A 182 -11.46 -4.24 6.29
N ALA A 183 -12.65 -4.47 5.74
CA ALA A 183 -13.52 -5.58 6.14
C ALA A 183 -12.87 -6.94 5.85
N ARG A 184 -12.16 -7.07 4.72
CA ARG A 184 -11.49 -8.33 4.30
C ARG A 184 -10.20 -8.64 5.04
N PHE A 185 -9.45 -7.62 5.47
CA PHE A 185 -8.12 -7.82 6.06
C PHE A 185 -8.03 -7.36 7.51
N GLY A 186 -9.10 -6.79 8.04
CA GLY A 186 -9.09 -6.14 9.35
C GLY A 186 -8.20 -4.89 9.40
N GLY A 187 -7.77 -4.40 8.24
CA GLY A 187 -6.83 -3.28 8.04
C GLY A 187 -5.74 -3.59 6.99
N PHE A 188 -4.87 -2.61 6.70
CA PHE A 188 -3.70 -2.76 5.83
C PHE A 188 -2.50 -1.98 6.37
N ASP A 189 -1.28 -2.36 5.97
CA ASP A 189 -0.04 -1.71 6.47
C ASP A 189 0.53 -0.72 5.48
N LEU A 190 0.34 -0.99 4.19
CA LEU A 190 0.98 -0.26 3.12
C LEU A 190 -0.08 0.10 2.09
N PHE A 191 -0.22 1.40 1.82
CA PHE A 191 -1.05 1.89 0.73
C PHE A 191 -0.15 2.56 -0.31
N ILE A 192 -0.03 1.95 -1.50
CA ILE A 192 0.72 2.49 -2.63
C ILE A 192 -0.26 3.14 -3.60
N SER A 193 -0.26 4.48 -3.61
CA SER A 193 -0.92 5.29 -4.63
C SER A 193 -0.03 5.38 -5.87
N ASN A 194 -0.28 4.51 -6.84
CA ASN A 194 0.52 4.39 -8.05
C ASN A 194 -0.22 4.78 -9.34
N ALA A 195 -1.54 4.79 -9.33
CA ALA A 195 -2.33 5.22 -10.48
C ALA A 195 -1.86 6.59 -11.02
N GLY A 196 -1.72 6.68 -12.35
CA GLY A 196 -1.24 7.89 -12.99
C GLY A 196 -1.42 7.87 -14.50
N VAL A 197 -1.63 9.06 -15.08
CA VAL A 197 -1.77 9.27 -16.52
C VAL A 197 -0.86 10.38 -17.00
N LEU A 198 -0.45 10.28 -18.27
CA LEU A 198 0.35 11.28 -18.94
C LEU A 198 -0.39 11.75 -20.21
N ARG A 199 -0.46 13.07 -20.36
CA ARG A 199 -0.84 13.77 -21.61
C ARG A 199 0.22 14.81 -21.89
N ALA A 200 1.07 14.54 -22.88
CA ALA A 200 2.10 15.48 -23.31
C ALA A 200 1.48 16.56 -24.21
N GLY A 201 1.92 17.81 -24.06
CA GLY A 201 1.48 18.93 -24.89
C GLY A 201 2.24 20.21 -24.59
N SER A 202 2.36 21.06 -25.61
CA SER A 202 2.87 22.43 -25.41
C SER A 202 1.89 23.21 -24.55
N VAL A 203 2.38 24.11 -23.69
CA VAL A 203 1.50 25.04 -22.95
C VAL A 203 0.64 25.90 -23.90
N LEU A 204 1.10 26.09 -25.14
CA LEU A 204 0.39 26.84 -26.17
C LEU A 204 -0.79 26.06 -26.80
N SER A 205 -0.88 24.75 -26.60
CA SER A 205 -1.82 23.88 -27.33
C SER A 205 -2.47 22.78 -26.49
N LEU A 206 -2.02 22.53 -25.27
CA LEU A 206 -2.61 21.52 -24.39
C LEU A 206 -4.02 21.95 -24.01
N SER A 207 -4.99 21.04 -24.18
CA SER A 207 -6.36 21.34 -23.82
C SER A 207 -6.52 21.43 -22.30
N VAL A 208 -7.41 22.30 -21.83
CA VAL A 208 -7.77 22.38 -20.39
C VAL A 208 -8.29 21.03 -19.91
N LYS A 209 -9.06 20.31 -20.74
CA LYS A 209 -9.56 18.96 -20.44
C LYS A 209 -8.43 17.98 -20.13
N ASP A 210 -7.38 17.94 -20.95
CA ASP A 210 -6.23 17.06 -20.71
C ASP A 210 -5.43 17.50 -19.50
N PHE A 211 -5.30 18.81 -19.26
CA PHE A 211 -4.67 19.35 -18.06
C PHE A 211 -5.40 18.92 -16.78
N SER A 212 -6.72 19.08 -16.76
CA SER A 212 -7.59 18.66 -15.65
C SER A 212 -7.49 17.15 -15.42
N LEU A 213 -7.66 16.34 -16.48
CA LEU A 213 -7.55 14.88 -16.36
C LEU A 213 -6.23 14.43 -15.71
N VAL A 214 -5.11 15.01 -16.14
CA VAL A 214 -3.79 14.68 -15.57
C VAL A 214 -3.72 15.09 -14.10
N THR A 215 -4.26 16.25 -13.74
CA THR A 215 -4.25 16.75 -12.36
C THR A 215 -5.17 15.92 -11.46
N ASP A 216 -6.38 15.61 -11.92
CA ASP A 216 -7.36 14.82 -11.18
C ASP A 216 -6.82 13.44 -10.84
N VAL A 217 -6.18 12.77 -11.81
CA VAL A 217 -5.66 11.42 -11.61
C VAL A 217 -4.30 11.39 -10.90
N ASN A 218 -3.39 12.35 -11.13
CA ASN A 218 -2.05 12.29 -10.55
C ASN A 218 -1.90 13.03 -9.21
N TYR A 219 -2.74 14.04 -8.95
CA TYR A 219 -2.68 14.88 -7.76
C TYR A 219 -3.90 14.64 -6.87
N SER A 220 -5.12 14.89 -7.37
CA SER A 220 -6.34 14.79 -6.55
C SER A 220 -6.59 13.36 -6.07
N ALA A 221 -6.37 12.35 -6.93
CA ALA A 221 -6.51 10.95 -6.54
C ALA A 221 -5.57 10.55 -5.40
N PHE A 222 -4.37 11.15 -5.29
CA PHE A 222 -3.49 10.86 -4.15
C PHE A 222 -4.06 11.40 -2.85
N PHE A 223 -4.65 12.60 -2.87
CA PHE A 223 -5.39 13.14 -1.72
C PHE A 223 -6.55 12.23 -1.33
N VAL A 224 -7.42 11.86 -2.28
CA VAL A 224 -8.59 11.01 -2.02
C VAL A 224 -8.17 9.65 -1.45
N CYS A 225 -7.18 9.00 -2.06
CA CYS A 225 -6.61 7.75 -1.55
C CYS A 225 -6.07 7.91 -0.13
N THR A 226 -5.33 9.00 0.14
CA THR A 226 -4.73 9.24 1.46
C THR A 226 -5.80 9.48 2.52
N LYS A 227 -6.83 10.29 2.23
CA LYS A 227 -7.96 10.58 3.12
C LYS A 227 -8.62 9.30 3.65
N HIS A 228 -8.95 8.38 2.76
CA HIS A 228 -9.65 7.15 3.12
C HIS A 228 -8.70 6.10 3.71
N ALA A 229 -7.50 5.95 3.15
CA ALA A 229 -6.49 5.03 3.69
C ALA A 229 -6.07 5.43 5.12
N SER A 230 -5.87 6.71 5.38
CA SER A 230 -5.47 7.20 6.71
C SER A 230 -6.59 7.05 7.74
N SER A 231 -7.85 7.19 7.34
CA SER A 231 -9.00 6.93 8.21
C SER A 231 -9.00 5.49 8.73
N VAL A 232 -8.70 4.54 7.85
CA VAL A 232 -8.52 3.13 8.21
C VAL A 232 -7.26 2.98 9.08
N MET A 233 -6.08 3.41 8.63
CA MET A 233 -4.84 3.21 9.37
C MET A 233 -4.84 3.85 10.77
N ARG A 234 -5.46 5.03 10.95
CA ARG A 234 -5.63 5.70 12.24
C ARG A 234 -6.41 4.85 13.24
N LEU A 235 -7.49 4.21 12.79
CA LEU A 235 -8.28 3.31 13.62
C LEU A 235 -7.50 2.02 13.96
N GLN A 236 -6.55 1.57 13.12
CA GLN A 236 -5.66 0.46 13.47
C GLN A 236 -4.71 0.85 14.59
N ASP A 237 -4.11 2.04 14.50
CA ASP A 237 -3.24 2.58 15.55
C ASP A 237 -3.98 2.76 16.87
N ALA A 238 -5.20 3.31 16.84
CA ALA A 238 -6.06 3.40 18.01
C ALA A 238 -6.29 2.02 18.65
N GLY A 239 -6.59 1.00 17.84
CA GLY A 239 -6.74 -0.40 18.29
C GLY A 239 -5.53 -0.94 19.01
N TYR A 240 -4.37 -0.67 18.44
CA TYR A 240 -3.09 -1.06 19.01
C TYR A 240 -2.80 -0.33 20.34
N ARG A 241 -2.93 0.99 20.36
CA ARG A 241 -2.69 1.79 21.57
C ARG A 241 -3.62 1.40 22.71
N ALA A 242 -4.90 1.19 22.42
CA ALA A 242 -5.87 0.71 23.41
C ALA A 242 -5.48 -0.66 23.97
N ARG A 243 -5.01 -1.58 23.13
CA ARG A 243 -4.49 -2.89 23.56
C ARG A 243 -3.27 -2.74 24.48
N VAL A 244 -2.30 -1.92 24.09
CA VAL A 244 -1.07 -1.68 24.87
C VAL A 244 -1.41 -1.09 26.24
N ALA A 245 -2.30 -0.09 26.27
CA ALA A 245 -2.76 0.52 27.51
C ALA A 245 -3.49 -0.49 28.43
N ALA A 246 -4.38 -1.33 27.86
CA ALA A 246 -5.08 -2.36 28.61
C ALA A 246 -4.13 -3.41 29.20
N ALA A 247 -3.10 -3.84 28.45
CA ALA A 247 -2.08 -4.78 28.93
C ALA A 247 -1.24 -4.17 30.07
N ALA A 248 -0.86 -2.90 29.94
CA ALA A 248 -0.13 -2.18 30.98
C ALA A 248 -0.95 -2.08 32.29
N ALA A 249 -2.25 -1.77 32.17
CA ALA A 249 -3.18 -1.71 33.30
C ALA A 249 -3.39 -3.08 33.98
N ALA A 250 -3.31 -4.18 33.23
CA ALA A 250 -3.43 -5.55 33.74
C ALA A 250 -2.16 -6.08 34.43
N GLY A 251 -1.13 -5.24 34.63
CA GLY A 251 0.10 -5.61 35.34
C GLY A 251 1.23 -6.13 34.45
N ASP A 252 1.08 -6.10 33.12
CA ASP A 252 2.11 -6.53 32.17
C ASP A 252 3.06 -5.36 31.76
N ALA A 253 3.33 -4.45 32.69
CA ALA A 253 4.05 -3.21 32.44
C ALA A 253 5.48 -3.41 31.88
N LYS A 254 6.11 -4.55 32.20
CA LYS A 254 7.45 -4.89 31.69
C LYS A 254 7.44 -5.26 30.21
N HIS A 255 6.41 -5.93 29.73
CA HIS A 255 6.30 -6.29 28.31
C HIS A 255 5.90 -5.06 27.48
N THR A 256 4.95 -4.26 27.98
CA THR A 256 4.44 -3.09 27.25
C THR A 256 5.44 -1.95 27.09
N ALA A 257 6.42 -1.81 28.00
CA ALA A 257 7.45 -0.76 27.92
C ALA A 257 8.38 -0.88 26.71
N SER A 258 8.46 -2.06 26.09
CA SER A 258 9.29 -2.32 24.90
C SER A 258 8.54 -2.16 23.58
N LEU A 259 7.21 -1.97 23.64
CA LEU A 259 6.36 -1.87 22.47
C LEU A 259 6.44 -0.47 21.85
N PRO A 260 6.38 -0.33 20.51
CA PRO A 260 6.28 0.96 19.84
C PRO A 260 5.11 1.81 20.36
N ALA A 261 5.24 3.13 20.34
CA ALA A 261 4.16 4.03 20.72
C ALA A 261 2.93 3.93 19.78
N HIS A 262 3.19 3.59 18.51
CA HIS A 262 2.17 3.47 17.47
C HIS A 262 2.27 2.16 16.70
N TYR A 263 1.16 1.70 16.15
CA TYR A 263 1.15 0.78 15.02
C TYR A 263 1.59 1.56 13.79
N THR A 264 2.80 1.31 13.31
CA THR A 264 3.31 2.02 12.14
C THR A 264 2.76 1.47 10.83
N THR A 265 2.19 2.35 10.01
CA THR A 265 1.75 2.06 8.63
C THR A 265 2.37 3.06 7.65
N ASP A 266 2.37 2.72 6.37
CA ASP A 266 2.98 3.52 5.30
C ASP A 266 1.98 3.84 4.19
N ILE A 267 1.93 5.11 3.79
CA ILE A 267 1.31 5.56 2.55
C ILE A 267 2.43 6.00 1.61
N LEU A 268 2.52 5.37 0.44
CA LEU A 268 3.52 5.70 -0.57
C LEU A 268 2.87 6.23 -1.83
N GLN A 269 3.37 7.36 -2.32
CA GLN A 269 3.08 7.81 -3.67
C GLN A 269 4.14 7.28 -4.64
N ILE A 270 3.74 6.58 -5.70
CA ILE A 270 4.62 6.38 -6.85
C ILE A 270 4.56 7.66 -7.70
N ASN A 271 5.55 8.51 -7.46
CA ASN A 271 5.73 9.78 -8.11
C ASN A 271 6.59 9.57 -9.37
N SER A 272 7.55 10.46 -9.65
CA SER A 272 8.40 10.40 -10.83
C SER A 272 9.62 11.30 -10.64
N LYS A 273 10.70 11.04 -11.39
CA LYS A 273 11.75 12.04 -11.59
C LYS A 273 11.21 13.40 -12.07
N SER A 274 10.05 13.43 -12.74
CA SER A 274 9.38 14.67 -13.13
C SER A 274 8.73 15.46 -11.98
N GLY A 275 8.64 14.88 -10.78
CA GLY A 275 8.33 15.61 -9.55
C GLY A 275 9.57 16.29 -8.94
N LEU A 276 10.78 15.89 -9.34
CA LEU A 276 12.04 16.46 -8.86
C LEU A 276 12.60 17.52 -9.82
N LYS A 277 12.24 17.42 -11.11
CA LYS A 277 12.68 18.35 -12.15
C LYS A 277 11.64 18.49 -13.25
N GLY A 278 11.42 19.73 -13.68
CA GLY A 278 10.49 20.05 -14.76
C GLY A 278 10.75 19.25 -16.04
N SER A 279 9.67 18.89 -16.74
CA SER A 279 9.72 18.08 -17.95
C SER A 279 9.13 18.85 -19.13
N ASN A 280 9.92 19.01 -20.20
CA ASN A 280 9.54 19.80 -21.37
C ASN A 280 8.28 19.23 -22.03
N LYS A 281 7.30 20.09 -22.33
CA LYS A 281 5.98 19.74 -22.90
C LYS A 281 5.20 18.69 -22.08
N ASN A 282 5.49 18.58 -20.79
CA ASN A 282 4.77 17.72 -19.84
C ASN A 282 4.35 18.54 -18.61
N GLY A 283 3.94 19.80 -18.82
CA GLY A 283 3.67 20.76 -17.74
C GLY A 283 2.64 20.27 -16.73
N ALA A 284 1.50 19.74 -17.20
CA ALA A 284 0.47 19.16 -16.32
C ALA A 284 1.02 17.98 -15.50
N TYR A 285 1.75 17.07 -16.15
CA TYR A 285 2.32 15.90 -15.49
C TYR A 285 3.36 16.29 -14.44
N ALA A 286 4.36 17.11 -14.82
CA ALA A 286 5.38 17.58 -13.90
C ALA A 286 4.77 18.40 -12.76
N GLY A 287 3.87 19.34 -13.05
CA GLY A 287 3.15 20.12 -12.04
C GLY A 287 2.41 19.25 -11.03
N SER A 288 1.64 18.26 -11.50
CA SER A 288 0.95 17.31 -10.62
C SER A 288 1.91 16.48 -9.75
N LYS A 289 3.08 16.09 -10.30
CA LYS A 289 4.09 15.30 -9.59
C LYS A 289 4.88 16.13 -8.57
N PHE A 290 5.20 17.40 -8.87
CA PHE A 290 5.73 18.35 -7.89
C PHE A 290 4.72 18.61 -6.77
N GLY A 291 3.46 18.89 -7.13
CA GLY A 291 2.39 19.06 -6.16
C GLY A 291 2.21 17.83 -5.28
N GLY A 292 2.31 16.63 -5.85
CA GLY A 292 2.27 15.37 -5.10
C GLY A 292 3.33 15.28 -4.00
N ILE A 293 4.56 15.77 -4.24
CA ILE A 293 5.59 15.84 -3.20
C ILE A 293 5.21 16.84 -2.10
N GLY A 294 4.60 17.96 -2.46
CA GLY A 294 4.03 18.89 -1.48
C GLY A 294 2.97 18.23 -0.60
N LEU A 295 2.05 17.47 -1.20
CA LEU A 295 1.06 16.68 -0.46
C LEU A 295 1.71 15.63 0.44
N VAL A 296 2.73 14.91 -0.04
CA VAL A 296 3.48 13.95 0.78
C VAL A 296 4.04 14.62 2.03
N GLN A 297 4.66 15.80 1.90
CA GLN A 297 5.20 16.52 3.05
C GLN A 297 4.10 16.99 4.01
N SER A 298 3.03 17.57 3.48
CA SER A 298 1.90 18.03 4.31
C SER A 298 1.22 16.88 5.06
N PHE A 299 0.90 15.79 4.36
CA PHE A 299 0.25 14.63 4.96
C PHE A 299 1.17 13.89 5.93
N ALA A 300 2.49 13.87 5.69
CA ALA A 300 3.45 13.30 6.65
C ALA A 300 3.45 14.07 7.98
N LEU A 301 3.37 15.40 7.94
CA LEU A 301 3.32 16.22 9.16
C LEU A 301 2.02 16.01 9.95
N GLU A 302 0.91 15.86 9.23
CA GLU A 302 -0.41 15.64 9.83
C GLU A 302 -0.56 14.24 10.40
N LEU A 303 -0.22 13.21 9.62
CA LEU A 303 -0.59 11.83 9.94
C LEU A 303 0.41 11.11 10.86
N VAL A 304 1.55 11.73 11.18
CA VAL A 304 2.58 11.14 12.08
C VAL A 304 2.05 10.90 13.49
N GLU A 305 1.08 11.70 13.97
CA GLU A 305 0.45 11.50 15.28
C GLU A 305 -0.37 10.21 15.38
N TYR A 306 -0.66 9.58 14.23
CA TYR A 306 -1.38 8.31 14.11
C TYR A 306 -0.47 7.16 13.70
N GLY A 307 0.86 7.34 13.76
CA GLY A 307 1.82 6.33 13.34
C GLY A 307 1.90 6.11 11.82
N ILE A 308 1.31 7.00 11.02
CA ILE A 308 1.26 6.84 9.56
C ILE A 308 2.41 7.64 8.93
N LYS A 309 3.32 6.94 8.26
CA LYS A 309 4.38 7.55 7.47
C LYS A 309 3.88 7.79 6.05
N VAL A 310 4.22 8.94 5.47
CA VAL A 310 3.85 9.28 4.09
C VAL A 310 5.10 9.65 3.32
N ASN A 311 5.40 8.94 2.23
CA ASN A 311 6.59 9.20 1.41
C ASN A 311 6.26 9.09 -0.08
N ALA A 312 7.16 9.59 -0.93
CA ALA A 312 7.14 9.40 -2.37
C ALA A 312 8.37 8.61 -2.82
N ILE A 313 8.15 7.71 -3.77
CA ILE A 313 9.23 7.16 -4.59
C ILE A 313 9.17 7.84 -5.95
N CYS A 314 10.30 8.29 -6.46
CA CYS A 314 10.43 9.03 -7.71
C CYS A 314 11.22 8.20 -8.74
N PRO A 315 10.59 7.25 -9.46
CA PRO A 315 11.29 6.43 -10.43
C PRO A 315 11.78 7.22 -11.64
N GLY A 316 12.85 6.67 -12.24
CA GLY A 316 13.24 6.93 -13.62
C GLY A 316 12.28 6.29 -14.62
N ASN A 317 12.73 6.16 -15.87
CA ASN A 317 11.90 5.58 -16.91
C ASN A 317 11.85 4.04 -16.79
N PHE A 318 10.66 3.45 -16.77
CA PHE A 318 10.47 2.00 -16.92
C PHE A 318 10.44 1.64 -18.40
N PHE A 319 11.61 1.45 -19.00
CA PHE A 319 11.71 1.22 -20.44
C PHE A 319 11.02 -0.07 -20.89
N ASP A 320 11.00 -1.11 -20.07
CA ASP A 320 10.36 -2.38 -20.44
C ASP A 320 8.86 -2.40 -20.11
N GLY A 321 8.35 -1.36 -19.42
CA GLY A 321 6.93 -1.22 -19.11
C GLY A 321 6.08 -0.82 -20.33
N PRO A 322 4.76 -1.02 -20.27
CA PRO A 322 3.85 -0.81 -21.40
C PRO A 322 3.85 0.63 -21.92
N LEU A 323 4.09 1.63 -21.05
CA LEU A 323 4.18 3.03 -21.49
C LEU A 323 5.31 3.26 -22.51
N TRP A 324 6.42 2.55 -22.40
CA TRP A 324 7.59 2.74 -23.26
C TRP A 324 7.67 1.73 -24.39
N SER A 325 7.48 0.45 -24.07
CA SER A 325 7.76 -0.69 -24.97
C SER A 325 6.54 -1.25 -25.71
N ASP A 326 5.33 -0.74 -25.49
CA ASP A 326 4.17 -1.19 -26.27
C ASP A 326 4.43 -1.00 -27.78
N PRO A 327 4.22 -2.04 -28.61
CA PRO A 327 4.65 -2.06 -30.00
C PRO A 327 3.85 -1.10 -30.90
N ASP A 328 2.67 -0.68 -30.47
CA ASP A 328 1.78 0.19 -31.25
C ASP A 328 1.72 1.61 -30.67
N ARG A 329 1.72 1.71 -29.34
CA ARG A 329 1.42 2.92 -28.58
C ARG A 329 2.54 3.34 -27.63
N GLY A 330 3.62 2.58 -27.54
CA GLY A 330 4.74 2.86 -26.65
C GLY A 330 5.48 4.15 -27.04
N LEU A 331 6.07 4.83 -26.05
CA LEU A 331 6.80 6.07 -26.27
C LEU A 331 7.99 5.89 -27.24
N PHE A 332 8.65 4.74 -27.28
CA PHE A 332 9.73 4.52 -28.24
C PHE A 332 9.25 4.61 -29.69
N VAL A 333 8.12 3.96 -30.01
CA VAL A 333 7.50 3.98 -31.34
C VAL A 333 7.05 5.40 -31.70
N GLN A 334 6.35 6.07 -30.77
CA GLN A 334 5.90 7.44 -30.99
C GLN A 334 7.07 8.40 -31.23
N TYR A 335 8.17 8.23 -30.51
CA TYR A 335 9.32 9.14 -30.59
C TYR A 335 10.16 8.90 -31.84
N LEU A 336 10.26 7.65 -32.29
CA LEU A 336 10.83 7.32 -33.59
C LEU A 336 10.02 7.96 -34.72
N ASN A 337 8.71 7.75 -34.74
CA ASN A 337 7.81 8.28 -35.77
C ASN A 337 7.78 9.82 -35.80
N ALA A 338 7.86 10.46 -34.63
CA ALA A 338 7.91 11.91 -34.53
C ALA A 338 9.30 12.52 -34.77
N GLY A 339 10.33 11.70 -35.06
CA GLY A 339 11.70 12.17 -35.27
C GLY A 339 12.30 12.89 -34.07
N LYS A 340 11.88 12.54 -32.84
CA LYS A 340 12.31 13.26 -31.62
C LYS A 340 13.79 13.04 -31.29
N VAL A 341 14.35 11.92 -31.71
CA VAL A 341 15.78 11.62 -31.57
C VAL A 341 16.43 11.79 -32.94
N PRO A 342 17.21 12.87 -33.16
CA PRO A 342 17.88 13.09 -34.43
C PRO A 342 18.77 11.91 -34.83
N GLY A 343 18.55 11.38 -36.04
CA GLY A 343 19.33 10.27 -36.58
C GLY A 343 18.92 8.87 -36.11
N ALA A 344 17.88 8.73 -35.26
CA ALA A 344 17.36 7.41 -34.92
C ALA A 344 16.70 6.75 -36.13
N GLN A 345 17.09 5.50 -36.42
CA GLN A 345 16.53 4.69 -37.51
C GLN A 345 15.69 3.53 -36.99
N SER A 346 15.76 3.25 -35.69
CA SER A 346 15.09 2.13 -35.04
C SER A 346 14.61 2.50 -33.63
N ILE A 347 13.71 1.68 -33.08
CA ILE A 347 13.29 1.75 -31.66
C ILE A 347 14.51 1.64 -30.75
N ASP A 348 15.46 0.78 -31.08
CA ASP A 348 16.69 0.58 -30.31
C ASP A 348 17.56 1.83 -30.29
N ASP A 349 17.61 2.62 -31.36
CA ASP A 349 18.33 3.90 -31.36
C ASP A 349 17.71 4.89 -30.38
N VAL A 350 16.36 4.94 -30.34
CA VAL A 350 15.63 5.76 -29.39
C VAL A 350 15.88 5.27 -27.96
N LYS A 351 15.80 3.95 -27.71
CA LYS A 351 16.08 3.35 -26.39
C LYS A 351 17.50 3.68 -25.92
N ARG A 352 18.52 3.43 -26.75
CA ARG A 352 19.93 3.78 -26.45
C ARG A 352 20.12 5.27 -26.18
N HIS A 353 19.41 6.15 -26.87
CA HIS A 353 19.48 7.58 -26.62
C HIS A 353 19.03 7.95 -25.19
N TYR A 354 17.92 7.36 -24.71
CA TYR A 354 17.43 7.63 -23.36
C TYR A 354 18.22 6.89 -22.28
N GLU A 355 18.74 5.69 -22.55
CA GLU A 355 19.63 4.98 -21.62
C GLU A 355 20.91 5.76 -21.34
N LYS A 356 21.49 6.42 -22.36
CA LYS A 356 22.67 7.30 -22.18
C LYS A 356 22.43 8.49 -21.25
N GLN A 357 21.17 8.87 -21.00
CA GLN A 357 20.83 9.94 -20.06
C GLN A 357 20.77 9.43 -18.61
N VAL A 358 20.81 8.11 -18.39
CA VAL A 358 20.84 7.49 -17.08
C VAL A 358 22.28 7.09 -16.78
N PRO A 359 22.94 7.63 -15.73
CA PRO A 359 24.32 7.26 -15.39
C PRO A 359 24.56 5.76 -15.21
N LEU A 360 23.60 5.00 -14.69
CA LEU A 360 23.68 3.53 -14.61
C LEU A 360 23.39 2.79 -15.92
N GLY A 361 23.11 3.50 -17.02
CA GLY A 361 23.05 2.96 -18.38
C GLY A 361 21.84 2.07 -18.69
N ARG A 362 20.78 2.08 -17.86
CA ARG A 362 19.57 1.26 -18.07
C ARG A 362 18.30 1.95 -17.56
N GLY A 363 17.15 1.40 -17.94
CA GLY A 363 15.86 1.75 -17.37
C GLY A 363 15.69 1.30 -15.92
N CYS A 364 14.75 1.91 -15.22
CA CYS A 364 14.29 1.50 -13.89
C CYS A 364 13.36 0.29 -14.01
N THR A 365 13.44 -0.64 -13.07
CA THR A 365 12.62 -1.87 -13.02
C THR A 365 11.68 -1.87 -11.81
N GLY A 366 10.70 -2.78 -11.80
CA GLY A 366 9.85 -3.00 -10.61
C GLY A 366 10.67 -3.31 -9.36
N ALA A 367 11.68 -4.17 -9.48
CA ALA A 367 12.60 -4.53 -8.41
C ALA A 367 13.35 -3.30 -7.82
N ASP A 368 13.81 -2.37 -8.67
CA ASP A 368 14.49 -1.15 -8.18
C ASP A 368 13.55 -0.30 -7.32
N VAL A 369 12.28 -0.15 -7.74
CA VAL A 369 11.27 0.62 -7.00
C VAL A 369 10.87 -0.14 -5.73
N ALA A 370 10.70 -1.46 -5.79
CA ALA A 370 10.34 -2.29 -4.64
C ALA A 370 11.42 -2.25 -3.55
N ARG A 371 12.71 -2.19 -3.90
CA ARG A 371 13.78 -2.01 -2.91
C ARG A 371 13.68 -0.68 -2.16
N ALA A 372 13.28 0.39 -2.84
CA ALA A 372 12.99 1.67 -2.18
C ALA A 372 11.73 1.58 -1.30
N VAL A 373 10.69 0.84 -1.72
CA VAL A 373 9.52 0.55 -0.87
C VAL A 373 9.94 -0.15 0.41
N TYR A 374 10.75 -1.22 0.32
CA TYR A 374 11.22 -1.97 1.49
C TYR A 374 12.05 -1.09 2.41
N TYR A 375 12.95 -0.26 1.86
CA TYR A 375 13.70 0.72 2.65
C TYR A 375 12.75 1.64 3.44
N VAL A 376 11.73 2.20 2.80
CA VAL A 376 10.79 3.10 3.48
C VAL A 376 10.02 2.37 4.58
N VAL A 377 9.55 1.15 4.32
CA VAL A 377 8.80 0.35 5.29
C VAL A 377 9.68 -0.06 6.48
N ASP A 378 10.96 -0.38 6.25
CA ASP A 378 11.92 -0.71 7.31
C ASP A 378 12.37 0.52 8.11
N GLN A 379 12.41 1.69 7.46
CA GLN A 379 12.89 2.91 8.07
C GLN A 379 11.82 3.53 8.98
N VAL A 380 12.05 3.43 10.28
CA VAL A 380 11.12 3.90 11.32
C VAL A 380 11.26 5.39 11.65
N TYR A 381 12.38 6.03 11.28
CA TYR A 381 12.68 7.42 11.66
C TYR A 381 12.57 8.42 10.50
N GLU A 382 11.92 8.05 9.39
CA GLU A 382 11.77 8.92 8.23
C GLU A 382 10.33 8.94 7.68
N THR A 383 9.83 10.15 7.43
CA THR A 383 8.56 10.43 6.74
C THR A 383 8.68 11.74 5.95
N GLY A 384 7.78 11.99 5.00
CA GLY A 384 7.74 13.20 4.17
C GLY A 384 8.81 13.27 3.06
N GLN A 385 9.45 12.14 2.73
CA GLN A 385 10.58 12.12 1.80
C GLN A 385 10.17 11.86 0.36
N ALA A 386 10.93 12.41 -0.59
CA ALA A 386 10.83 12.09 -2.01
C ALA A 386 12.11 11.39 -2.48
N ILE A 387 12.05 10.07 -2.61
CA ILE A 387 13.22 9.21 -2.80
C ILE A 387 13.46 8.95 -4.29
N PRO A 388 14.57 9.43 -4.89
CA PRO A 388 14.86 9.18 -6.30
C PRO A 388 15.28 7.73 -6.54
N VAL A 389 14.63 7.07 -7.51
CA VAL A 389 15.03 5.75 -8.04
C VAL A 389 15.30 5.91 -9.53
N THR A 390 16.33 6.71 -9.84
CA THR A 390 16.54 7.31 -11.17
C THR A 390 17.82 6.84 -11.87
N GLY A 391 18.54 5.87 -11.30
CA GLY A 391 19.83 5.42 -11.83
C GLY A 391 20.88 6.53 -11.93
N GLY A 392 20.79 7.53 -11.03
CA GLY A 392 21.66 8.71 -11.01
C GLY A 392 21.21 9.87 -11.90
N GLN A 393 20.10 9.74 -12.65
CA GLN A 393 19.67 10.78 -13.58
C GLN A 393 19.24 12.07 -12.87
N GLU A 394 18.61 11.93 -11.70
CA GLU A 394 18.29 13.06 -10.82
C GLU A 394 18.85 12.74 -9.42
N MET A 395 19.65 13.65 -8.88
CA MET A 395 20.27 13.56 -7.55
C MET A 395 19.67 14.64 -6.66
N LEU A 396 19.34 14.29 -5.42
CA LEU A 396 18.90 15.27 -4.41
C LEU A 396 20.00 16.31 -4.19
N ARG A 397 19.61 17.57 -3.98
CA ARG A 397 20.53 18.71 -3.86
C ARG A 397 20.63 19.19 -2.42
#